data_AF-A0A1C5SVW9-F1
#
_entry.id   AF-A0A1C5SVW9-F1
#
_cell.length_a   1.000
_cell.length_b   1.000
_cell.length_c   1.000
_cell.angle_alpha   90.00
_cell.angle_beta   90.00
_cell.angle_gamma   90.00
#
_symmetry.space_group_name_H-M   'P 1'
#
loop_
_entity.id
_entity.type
_entity.pdbx_description
1 polymer ?
#
loop_
_entity_poly.entity_id
_entity_poly.type
_entity_poly.pdbx_seq_one_letter_code
_entity_poly.pdbx_strand_id
1 'polypeptide(L)'
;MIAAVLHKEMAREFAKAFYNSKKWKMCRKAYIEHRKAIDGGMCETCHEVSGYIVHHKEELTPENINNPDITLSFQNLKFDCHVCHQKENSKDGPSDLVQYEFSSDGEIIVLPPQLKK
;
A
#
# COMPACT_ATOMS: atom_id res chain seq x y z
N MET A 1 18.49 -17.07 -26.69
CA MET A 1 18.40 -16.44 -25.35
C MET A 1 17.27 -15.44 -25.39
N ILE A 2 16.08 -15.82 -24.93
CA ILE A 2 14.90 -14.94 -24.88
C ILE A 2 14.41 -14.99 -23.43
N ALA A 3 14.87 -14.06 -22.61
CA ALA A 3 14.48 -13.96 -21.21
C ALA A 3 14.51 -12.50 -20.78
N ALA A 4 13.56 -11.68 -21.26
CA ALA A 4 13.41 -10.32 -20.74
C ALA A 4 12.05 -9.66 -20.98
N VAL A 5 10.98 -10.38 -21.35
CA VAL A 5 9.68 -9.72 -21.62
C VAL A 5 8.49 -10.51 -21.08
N LEU A 6 8.52 -10.96 -19.81
CA LEU A 6 7.34 -11.57 -19.15
C LEU A 6 7.30 -11.38 -17.62
N HIS A 7 7.74 -10.24 -17.08
CA HIS A 7 7.75 -10.06 -15.61
C HIS A 7 6.90 -8.89 -15.07
N LYS A 8 6.28 -8.06 -15.93
CA LYS A 8 5.59 -6.83 -15.45
C LYS A 8 4.07 -6.92 -15.37
N GLU A 9 3.40 -7.81 -16.10
CA GLU A 9 1.92 -7.98 -16.04
C GLU A 9 1.46 -9.01 -15.00
N MET A 10 2.39 -9.82 -14.48
CA MET A 10 2.16 -10.88 -13.48
C MET A 10 2.07 -10.39 -12.03
N ALA A 11 2.10 -9.07 -11.80
CA ALA A 11 2.06 -8.49 -10.46
C ALA A 11 0.69 -8.74 -9.78
N ARG A 12 0.56 -9.95 -9.22
CA ARG A 12 -0.45 -10.42 -8.26
C ARG A 12 -1.83 -10.86 -8.78
N GLU A 13 -1.95 -11.42 -10.00
CA GLU A 13 -3.20 -12.08 -10.42
C GLU A 13 -3.64 -13.19 -9.42
N PHE A 14 -2.69 -13.93 -8.85
CA PHE A 14 -2.98 -14.94 -7.81
C PHE A 14 -3.70 -14.36 -6.58
N ALA A 15 -3.45 -13.09 -6.24
CA ALA A 15 -3.99 -12.47 -5.03
C ALA A 15 -5.31 -11.72 -5.28
N LYS A 16 -5.73 -11.57 -6.54
CA LYS A 16 -6.91 -10.79 -6.92
C LYS A 16 -8.19 -11.30 -6.27
N ALA A 17 -8.38 -12.61 -6.22
CA ALA A 17 -9.52 -13.23 -5.55
C ALA A 17 -9.48 -12.96 -4.03
N PHE A 18 -8.30 -13.05 -3.43
CA PHE A 18 -8.09 -12.78 -2.00
C PHE A 18 -8.44 -11.33 -1.64
N TYR A 19 -7.87 -10.35 -2.34
CA TYR A 19 -8.13 -8.93 -2.08
C TYR A 19 -9.59 -8.51 -2.37
N ASN A 20 -10.30 -9.25 -3.22
CA ASN A 20 -11.73 -9.04 -3.45
C ASN A 20 -12.63 -9.76 -2.44
N SER A 21 -12.09 -10.71 -1.66
CA SER A 21 -12.85 -11.53 -0.72
C SER A 21 -13.47 -10.71 0.42
N LYS A 22 -14.59 -11.21 0.95
CA LYS A 22 -15.25 -10.64 2.14
C LYS A 22 -14.33 -10.72 3.37
N LYS A 23 -13.56 -11.81 3.51
CA LYS A 23 -12.66 -12.05 4.63
C LYS A 23 -11.58 -10.97 4.73
N TRP A 24 -10.90 -10.67 3.63
CA TRP A 24 -9.90 -9.59 3.59
C TRP A 24 -10.54 -8.22 3.91
N LYS A 25 -11.66 -7.88 3.26
CA LYS A 25 -12.33 -6.58 3.48
C LYS A 25 -12.73 -6.38 4.94
N MET A 26 -13.21 -7.44 5.61
CA MET A 26 -13.54 -7.41 7.04
C MET A 26 -12.30 -7.28 7.91
N CYS A 27 -11.26 -8.10 7.67
CA CYS A 27 -9.99 -8.03 8.40
C CYS A 27 -9.36 -6.63 8.29
N ARG A 28 -9.22 -6.10 7.07
CA ARG A 28 -8.70 -4.75 6.81
C ARG A 28 -9.49 -3.68 7.56
N LYS A 29 -10.83 -3.75 7.54
CA LYS A 29 -11.67 -2.80 8.29
C LYS A 29 -11.42 -2.91 9.79
N ALA A 30 -11.43 -4.12 10.34
CA ALA A 30 -11.20 -4.33 11.76
C ALA A 30 -9.82 -3.83 12.20
N TYR A 31 -8.78 -4.05 11.38
CA TYR A 31 -7.44 -3.56 11.66
C TYR A 31 -7.37 -2.03 11.69
N ILE A 32 -7.97 -1.35 10.72
CA ILE A 32 -8.04 0.12 10.70
C ILE A 32 -8.76 0.66 11.95
N GLU A 33 -9.90 0.10 12.31
CA GLU A 33 -10.64 0.53 13.51
C GLU A 33 -9.86 0.25 14.80
N HIS A 34 -9.13 -0.86 14.86
CA HIS A 34 -8.22 -1.16 15.97
C HIS A 34 -7.11 -0.10 16.10
N ARG A 35 -6.47 0.29 14.98
CA ARG A 35 -5.45 1.34 14.99
C ARG A 35 -6.03 2.69 15.41
N LYS A 36 -7.21 3.04 14.90
CA LYS A 36 -7.94 4.24 15.35
C LYS A 36 -8.22 4.27 16.84
N ALA A 37 -8.58 3.13 17.42
CA ALA A 37 -8.82 3.03 18.86
C ALA A 37 -7.55 3.17 19.71
N ILE A 38 -6.37 2.88 19.16
CA ILE A 38 -5.08 3.01 19.87
C ILE A 38 -4.54 4.44 19.81
N ASP A 39 -4.46 5.04 18.61
CA ASP A 39 -3.77 6.32 18.40
C ASP A 39 -4.44 7.24 17.38
N GLY A 40 -5.72 7.01 17.05
CA GLY A 40 -6.41 7.78 16.02
C GLY A 40 -6.09 7.30 14.59
N GLY A 41 -5.32 6.22 14.43
CA GLY A 41 -5.05 5.60 13.13
C GLY A 41 -3.82 6.19 12.48
N MET A 42 -2.80 6.46 13.28
CA MET A 42 -1.53 7.02 12.81
C MET A 42 -0.73 5.98 12.02
N CYS A 43 0.02 6.46 11.04
CA CYS A 43 0.99 5.68 10.28
C CYS A 43 1.95 4.97 11.24
N GLU A 44 2.04 3.66 11.16
CA GLU A 44 2.87 2.83 12.05
C GLU A 44 4.38 2.97 11.78
N THR A 45 4.75 3.55 10.63
CA THR A 45 6.16 3.87 10.35
C THR A 45 6.57 5.23 10.92
N CYS A 46 5.88 6.30 10.54
CA CYS A 46 6.33 7.65 10.84
C CYS A 46 5.66 8.27 12.05
N HIS A 47 4.46 7.84 12.44
CA HIS A 47 3.65 8.42 13.51
C HIS A 47 3.33 9.92 13.38
N GLU A 48 3.62 10.54 12.22
CA GLU A 48 3.39 11.98 11.97
C GLU A 48 2.05 12.28 11.28
N VAL A 49 1.53 11.31 10.51
CA VAL A 49 0.28 11.45 9.74
C VAL A 49 -0.56 10.18 9.86
N SER A 50 -1.86 10.27 9.58
CA SER A 50 -2.73 9.09 9.53
C SER A 50 -2.27 8.06 8.49
N GLY A 51 -2.51 6.79 8.78
CA GLY A 51 -2.34 5.71 7.82
C GLY A 51 -3.33 5.85 6.66
N TYR A 52 -2.96 5.26 5.52
CA TYR A 52 -3.72 5.29 4.28
C TYR A 52 -3.94 3.89 3.71
N ILE A 53 -2.89 3.06 3.69
CA ILE A 53 -2.91 1.71 3.14
C ILE A 53 -2.58 0.71 4.25
N VAL A 54 -3.36 -0.38 4.29
CA VAL A 54 -2.99 -1.57 5.07
C VAL A 54 -2.28 -2.51 4.11
N HIS A 55 -1.05 -2.90 4.46
CA HIS A 55 -0.27 -3.86 3.69
C HIS A 55 0.23 -5.00 4.58
N HIS A 56 0.69 -6.07 3.94
CA HIS A 56 1.29 -7.21 4.61
C HIS A 56 2.80 -6.99 4.81
N LYS A 57 3.31 -7.28 6.02
CA LYS A 57 4.75 -7.19 6.36
C LYS A 57 5.53 -8.33 5.69
N GLU A 58 5.03 -9.56 5.80
CA GLU A 58 5.42 -10.70 4.98
C GLU A 58 4.59 -10.66 3.69
N GLU A 59 5.27 -10.55 2.54
CA GLU A 59 4.60 -10.50 1.25
C GLU A 59 3.78 -11.77 0.98
N LEU A 60 2.61 -11.57 0.38
CA LEU A 60 1.80 -12.69 -0.06
C LEU A 60 2.41 -13.30 -1.32
N THR A 61 2.44 -14.63 -1.35
CA THR A 61 2.88 -15.46 -2.48
C THR A 61 1.79 -16.47 -2.83
N PRO A 62 1.82 -17.09 -4.01
CA PRO A 62 0.88 -18.16 -4.36
C PRO A 62 0.87 -19.32 -3.33
N GLU A 63 2.00 -19.57 -2.67
CA GLU A 63 2.15 -20.65 -1.70
C GLU A 63 1.52 -20.31 -0.35
N ASN A 64 1.59 -19.04 0.09
CA ASN A 64 1.09 -18.62 1.41
C ASN A 64 -0.32 -18.00 1.39
N ILE A 65 -0.89 -17.68 0.21
CA ILE A 65 -2.17 -16.94 0.06
C ILE A 65 -3.38 -17.61 0.72
N ASN A 66 -3.33 -18.92 0.96
CA ASN A 66 -4.42 -19.68 1.58
C ASN A 66 -4.23 -19.86 3.09
N ASN A 67 -3.11 -19.40 3.67
CA ASN A 67 -2.85 -19.48 5.10
C ASN A 67 -3.46 -18.26 5.83
N PRO A 68 -4.52 -18.41 6.65
CA PRO A 68 -5.12 -17.28 7.37
C PRO A 68 -4.19 -16.65 8.41
N ASP A 69 -3.24 -17.42 8.96
CA ASP A 69 -2.29 -16.91 9.96
C ASP A 69 -1.26 -15.95 9.34
N ILE A 70 -1.13 -15.96 8.01
CA ILE A 70 -0.31 -15.01 7.25
C ILE A 70 -1.19 -13.92 6.62
N THR A 71 -2.30 -14.32 6.00
CA THR A 71 -3.12 -13.41 5.18
C THR A 71 -4.07 -12.51 5.98
N LEU A 72 -4.54 -12.94 7.15
CA LEU A 72 -5.56 -12.26 7.95
C LEU A 72 -5.10 -11.92 9.38
N SER A 73 -3.86 -12.21 9.73
CA SER A 73 -3.28 -11.96 11.04
C SER A 73 -2.85 -10.50 11.21
N PHE A 74 -3.29 -9.85 12.30
CA PHE A 74 -2.91 -8.46 12.61
C PHE A 74 -1.40 -8.32 12.81
N GLN A 75 -0.72 -9.38 13.27
CA GLN A 75 0.73 -9.39 13.45
C GLN A 75 1.45 -9.19 12.11
N ASN A 76 0.87 -9.66 11.02
CA ASN A 76 1.41 -9.52 9.67
C ASN A 76 0.87 -8.30 8.91
N LEU A 77 0.03 -7.47 9.53
CA LEU A 77 -0.46 -6.22 8.94
C LEU A 77 0.29 -5.01 9.48
N LYS A 78 0.24 -3.93 8.70
CA LYS A 78 0.73 -2.60 9.08
C LYS A 78 -0.08 -1.53 8.35
N PHE A 79 -0.40 -0.44 9.04
CA PHE A 79 -1.16 0.68 8.50
C PHE A 79 -0.25 1.88 8.30
N ASP A 80 0.08 2.16 7.04
CA ASP A 80 1.06 3.18 6.66
C ASP A 80 0.46 4.27 5.78
N CYS A 81 1.02 5.47 5.89
CA CYS A 81 0.77 6.53 4.93
C CYS A 81 1.37 6.17 3.56
N HIS A 82 0.88 6.80 2.49
CA HIS A 82 1.32 6.49 1.12
C HIS A 82 2.84 6.58 0.95
N VAL A 83 3.46 7.61 1.55
CA VAL A 83 4.91 7.84 1.46
C VAL A 83 5.70 6.72 2.13
N CYS A 84 5.31 6.29 3.33
CA CYS A 84 5.99 5.20 4.04
C CYS A 84 5.79 3.87 3.33
N HIS A 85 4.57 3.58 2.88
CA HIS A 85 4.26 2.37 2.12
C HIS A 85 5.10 2.26 0.84
N GLN A 86 5.30 3.37 0.12
CA GLN A 86 6.07 3.39 -1.11
C GLN A 86 7.58 3.27 -0.87
N LYS A 87 8.11 3.84 0.23
CA LYS A 87 9.52 3.69 0.61
C LYS A 87 9.89 2.22 0.84
N GLU A 88 9.02 1.47 1.50
CA GLU A 88 9.25 0.05 1.78
C GLU A 88 9.15 -0.81 0.51
N ASN A 89 8.30 -0.41 -0.43
CA ASN A 89 8.19 -1.03 -1.76
C ASN A 89 9.00 -0.24 -2.80
N SER A 90 10.31 -0.07 -2.61
CA SER A 90 11.18 0.75 -3.48
C SER A 90 11.22 0.33 -4.96
N LYS A 91 10.53 -0.77 -5.32
CA LYS A 91 10.29 -1.24 -6.69
C LYS A 91 9.10 -0.54 -7.39
N ASP A 92 8.26 0.20 -6.66
CA ASP A 92 7.00 0.79 -7.14
C ASP A 92 7.11 2.29 -7.49
N GLY A 93 8.33 2.80 -7.72
CA GLY A 93 8.58 4.18 -8.18
C GLY A 93 8.96 5.16 -7.06
N PRO A 94 9.17 6.45 -7.39
CA PRO A 94 9.66 7.44 -6.43
C PRO A 94 8.71 7.62 -5.25
N SER A 95 9.26 7.71 -4.04
CA SER A 95 8.51 7.80 -2.77
C SER A 95 7.70 9.08 -2.57
N ASP A 96 7.90 10.05 -3.46
CA ASP A 96 7.36 11.39 -3.32
C ASP A 96 6.07 11.50 -4.12
N LEU A 97 5.04 12.07 -3.49
CA LEU A 97 3.78 12.37 -4.18
C LEU A 97 4.06 13.46 -5.21
N VAL A 98 3.99 13.10 -6.49
CA VAL A 98 3.96 14.08 -7.59
C VAL A 98 2.60 14.77 -7.57
N GLN A 99 2.59 16.08 -7.34
CA GLN A 99 1.38 16.87 -7.38
C GLN A 99 1.16 17.41 -8.80
N TYR A 100 -0.10 17.44 -9.22
CA TYR A 100 -0.51 17.99 -10.50
C TYR A 100 -1.55 19.08 -10.27
N GLU A 101 -1.52 20.12 -11.09
CA GLU A 101 -2.52 21.18 -11.13
C GLU A 101 -2.98 21.41 -12.57
N PHE A 102 -4.20 21.91 -12.76
CA PHE A 102 -4.66 22.35 -14.08
C PHE A 102 -4.33 23.83 -14.27
N SER A 103 -3.69 24.17 -15.39
CA SER A 103 -3.55 25.55 -15.82
C SER A 103 -4.92 26.18 -16.07
N SER A 104 -4.96 27.50 -16.19
CA SER A 104 -6.15 28.23 -16.63
C SER A 104 -6.67 27.76 -17.99
N ASP A 105 -5.79 27.18 -18.81
CA ASP A 105 -6.10 26.67 -20.16
C ASP A 105 -6.45 25.16 -20.14
N GLY A 106 -6.47 24.55 -18.95
CA GLY A 106 -6.82 23.14 -18.73
C GLY A 106 -5.66 22.16 -18.96
N GLU A 107 -4.44 22.63 -19.09
CA GLU A 107 -3.26 21.77 -19.22
C GLU A 107 -2.80 21.23 -17.86
N ILE A 108 -2.28 20.01 -17.83
CA ILE A 108 -1.74 19.41 -16.61
C ILE A 108 -0.33 19.92 -16.37
N ILE A 109 -0.12 20.63 -15.25
CA ILE A 109 1.18 21.13 -14.81
C ILE A 109 1.69 20.25 -13.66
N VAL A 110 2.96 19.82 -13.71
CA VAL A 110 3.62 19.11 -12.61
C VAL A 110 4.13 20.13 -11.60
N LEU A 111 3.67 20.05 -10.35
CA LEU A 111 4.18 20.89 -9.28
C LEU A 111 5.52 20.36 -8.77
N PRO A 112 6.49 21.25 -8.46
CA PRO A 112 7.74 20.82 -7.87
C PRO A 112 7.50 20.10 -6.54
N PRO A 113 8.31 19.08 -6.20
CA PRO A 113 8.15 18.34 -4.96
C PRO A 113 8.24 19.29 -3.76
N GLN A 114 7.25 19.20 -2.87
CA GLN A 114 7.19 20.04 -1.68
C GLN A 114 8.38 19.68 -0.77
N LEU A 115 9.38 20.56 -0.70
CA LEU A 115 10.50 20.43 0.22
C LEU A 115 9.94 20.49 1.65
N LYS A 116 10.04 19.38 2.39
CA LYS A 116 9.72 19.37 3.82
C LYS A 116 10.72 20.30 4.54
N LYS A 117 10.20 21.30 5.26
CA LYS A 117 10.98 22.17 6.14
C LYS A 117 11.53 21.39 7.32
#